data_AF-A0A953KN03-F1
#
_entry.id   AF-A0A953KN03-F1
#
_cell.length_a   1.000
_cell.length_b   1.000
_cell.length_c   1.000
_cell.angle_alpha   90.00
_cell.angle_beta   90.00
_cell.angle_gamma   90.00
#
_symmetry.space_group_name_H-M   'P 1'
#
loop_
_entity.id
_entity.type
_entity.pdbx_description
1 polymer ?
#
loop_
_entity_poly.entity_id
_entity_poly.type
_entity_poly.pdbx_seq_one_letter_code
_entity_poly.pdbx_strand_id
1 'polypeptide(L)'
;MSNLTFAIHPHRAGCWQVIATARHGAHTADASIVVAAAVQPDTGTPLHGGLAASLAWAALGHQLLAGDAVAAAACFRAGLTVLGERYATFDVSEDTGLKIAAAEQQLAKGHAEQGANGLAAMLALRQGFYRDRYADALVA
;
A
#
# COMPACT_ATOMS: atom_id res chain seq x y z
N MET A 1 0.65 0.34 -18.28
CA MET A 1 1.92 0.24 -17.53
C MET A 1 1.72 0.84 -16.15
N SER A 2 2.21 0.15 -15.12
CA SER A 2 2.19 0.63 -13.73
C SER A 2 3.55 1.20 -13.36
N ASN A 3 3.60 2.34 -12.66
CA ASN A 3 4.83 2.95 -12.19
C ASN A 3 4.65 3.47 -10.75
N LEU A 4 5.76 3.54 -10.00
CA LEU A 4 5.83 4.04 -8.63
C LEU A 4 7.05 4.95 -8.50
N THR A 5 6.86 6.15 -7.95
CA THR A 5 7.95 7.09 -7.66
C THR A 5 7.87 7.61 -6.24
N PHE A 6 8.99 8.10 -5.70
CA PHE A 6 9.07 8.66 -4.35
C PHE A 6 9.65 10.06 -4.36
N ALA A 7 9.17 10.87 -3.42
CA ALA A 7 9.77 12.14 -3.04
C ALA A 7 9.91 12.20 -1.52
N ILE A 8 10.97 12.85 -1.03
CA ILE A 8 11.25 12.99 0.40
C ILE A 8 11.45 14.46 0.71
N HIS A 9 10.70 14.96 1.70
CA HIS A 9 10.75 16.35 2.14
C HIS A 9 10.99 16.44 3.64
N PRO A 10 11.71 17.48 4.12
CA PRO A 10 11.74 17.79 5.54
C PRO A 10 10.32 18.05 6.06
N HIS A 11 9.96 17.48 7.21
CA HIS A 11 8.66 17.74 7.85
C HIS A 11 8.82 18.61 9.11
N ARG A 12 9.66 18.16 10.05
CA ARG A 12 10.12 18.91 11.23
C ARG A 12 11.46 18.34 11.68
N ALA A 13 12.10 18.92 12.69
CA ALA A 13 13.39 18.42 13.20
C ALA A 13 13.31 16.90 13.51
N GLY A 14 14.19 16.12 12.90
CA GLY A 14 14.24 14.66 13.04
C GLY A 14 13.08 13.89 12.39
N CYS A 15 12.29 14.52 11.52
CA CYS A 15 11.15 13.89 10.83
C CYS A 15 11.14 14.23 9.34
N TRP A 16 10.82 13.24 8.51
CA TRP A 16 10.79 13.35 7.06
C TRP A 16 9.45 12.88 6.51
N GLN A 17 8.88 13.63 5.59
CA GLN A 17 7.70 13.22 4.85
C GLN A 17 8.16 12.41 3.63
N VAL A 18 7.66 11.18 3.52
CA VAL A 18 7.85 10.32 2.35
C VAL A 18 6.55 10.32 1.56
N ILE A 19 6.61 10.82 0.33
CA ILE A 19 5.49 10.84 -0.62
C ILE A 19 5.74 9.75 -1.65
N ALA A 20 4.74 8.92 -1.90
CA ALA A 20 4.73 7.94 -2.97
C ALA A 20 3.65 8.30 -3.99
N THR A 21 3.98 8.22 -5.27
CA THR A 21 3.07 8.44 -6.39
C THR A 21 2.90 7.13 -7.16
N ALA A 22 1.69 6.59 -7.17
CA ALA A 22 1.32 5.42 -7.95
C ALA A 22 0.68 5.86 -9.27
N ARG A 23 1.03 5.19 -10.37
CA ARG A 23 0.44 5.43 -11.69
C ARG A 23 -0.01 4.14 -12.35
N HIS A 24 -1.23 4.12 -12.87
CA HIS A 24 -1.76 3.03 -13.70
C HIS A 24 -2.44 3.61 -14.95
N GLY A 25 -1.80 3.45 -16.11
CA GLY A 25 -2.28 4.07 -17.34
C GLY A 25 -2.27 5.60 -17.27
N ALA A 26 -3.44 6.22 -17.39
CA ALA A 26 -3.64 7.67 -17.28
C ALA A 26 -3.94 8.13 -15.84
N HIS A 27 -4.20 7.21 -14.91
CA HIS A 27 -4.58 7.53 -13.55
C HIS A 27 -3.38 7.56 -12.62
N THR A 28 -3.41 8.48 -11.67
CA THR A 28 -2.35 8.71 -10.69
C THR A 28 -2.94 9.01 -9.32
N ALA A 29 -2.32 8.50 -8.26
CA ALA A 29 -2.66 8.88 -6.90
C ALA A 29 -1.40 8.98 -6.04
N ASP A 30 -1.42 9.95 -5.14
CA ASP A 30 -0.35 10.19 -4.17
C ASP A 30 -0.80 9.75 -2.77
N ALA A 31 0.16 9.28 -1.98
CA ALA A 31 0.00 9.12 -0.55
C ALA A 31 1.29 9.51 0.16
N SER A 32 1.19 9.94 1.41
CA SER A 32 2.36 10.27 2.21
C SER A 32 2.29 9.71 3.62
N ILE A 33 3.47 9.46 4.18
CA ILE A 33 3.68 9.13 5.59
C ILE A 33 4.77 10.04 6.14
N VAL A 34 4.80 10.22 7.46
CA VAL A 34 5.91 10.90 8.14
C VAL A 34 6.69 9.87 8.94
N VAL A 35 8.01 9.88 8.81
CA VAL A 35 8.92 8.96 9.50
C VAL A 35 9.88 9.73 10.39
N ALA A 36 10.16 9.19 11.57
CA ALA A 36 11.22 9.70 12.43
C ALA A 36 12.59 9.23 11.92
N ALA A 37 13.47 10.15 11.56
CA ALA A 37 14.84 9.85 11.15
C ALA A 37 15.77 11.05 11.39
N ALA A 38 16.93 10.78 12.00
CA ALA A 38 17.92 11.80 12.31
C ALA A 38 18.57 12.43 11.06
N VAL A 39 18.63 11.67 9.96
CA VAL A 39 19.16 12.09 8.66
C VAL A 39 18.13 11.84 7.57
N GLN A 40 18.29 12.50 6.42
CA GLN A 40 17.42 12.29 5.27
C GLN A 40 17.44 10.82 4.82
N PRO A 41 16.26 10.15 4.72
CA PRO A 41 16.20 8.81 4.16
C PRO A 41 16.56 8.81 2.66
N ASP A 42 17.07 7.67 2.18
CA ASP A 42 17.38 7.46 0.76
C ASP A 42 16.09 7.44 -0.08
N THR A 43 16.07 8.18 -1.19
CA THR A 43 14.95 8.19 -2.14
C THR A 43 14.80 6.88 -2.92
N GLY A 44 15.87 6.11 -3.11
CA GLY A 44 15.82 4.81 -3.80
C GLY A 44 15.21 3.71 -2.94
N THR A 45 15.44 3.77 -1.63
CA THR A 45 14.87 2.87 -0.63
C THR A 45 14.34 3.62 0.60
N PRO A 46 13.25 4.40 0.46
CA PRO A 46 12.76 5.24 1.55
C PRO A 46 12.40 4.43 2.79
N LEU A 47 12.76 4.96 3.95
CA LEU A 47 12.34 4.37 5.22
C LEU A 47 10.81 4.30 5.26
N HIS A 48 10.26 3.11 5.51
CA HIS A 48 8.82 2.81 5.41
C HIS A 48 8.17 3.15 4.05
N GLY A 49 8.95 3.30 2.97
CA GLY A 49 8.45 3.62 1.63
C GLY A 49 7.44 2.59 1.09
N GLY A 50 7.55 1.32 1.51
CA GLY A 50 6.56 0.28 1.19
C GLY A 50 5.15 0.61 1.69
N LEU A 51 5.02 1.23 2.88
CA LEU A 51 3.73 1.67 3.40
C LEU A 51 3.19 2.87 2.60
N ALA A 52 4.02 3.88 2.32
CA ALA A 52 3.62 5.03 1.50
C ALA A 52 3.14 4.58 0.10
N ALA A 53 3.91 3.70 -0.54
CA ALA A 53 3.56 3.13 -1.84
C ALA A 53 2.27 2.31 -1.78
N SER A 54 2.10 1.49 -0.74
CA SER A 54 0.90 0.70 -0.52
C SER A 54 -0.35 1.59 -0.42
N LEU A 55 -0.26 2.71 0.30
CA LEU A 55 -1.34 3.68 0.43
C LEU A 55 -1.66 4.38 -0.90
N ALA A 56 -0.64 4.74 -1.69
CA ALA A 56 -0.81 5.35 -3.00
C ALA A 56 -1.53 4.40 -3.97
N TRP A 57 -1.14 3.12 -3.99
CA TRP A 57 -1.82 2.09 -4.76
C TRP A 57 -3.26 1.84 -4.29
N ALA A 58 -3.52 1.86 -2.99
CA ALA A 58 -4.87 1.74 -2.45
C ALA A 58 -5.75 2.92 -2.89
N ALA A 59 -5.25 4.15 -2.78
CA ALA A 59 -5.94 5.36 -3.23
C ALA A 59 -6.29 5.28 -4.72
N LEU A 60 -5.34 4.87 -5.56
CA LEU A 60 -5.55 4.67 -7.00
C LEU A 60 -6.58 3.55 -7.28
N GLY A 61 -6.49 2.44 -6.56
CA GLY A 61 -7.44 1.33 -6.69
C GLY A 61 -8.87 1.75 -6.36
N HIS A 62 -9.07 2.55 -5.31
CA HIS A 62 -10.39 3.08 -4.95
C HIS A 62 -10.94 4.05 -6.00
N GLN A 63 -10.10 4.89 -6.62
CA GLN A 63 -10.53 5.75 -7.74
C GLN A 63 -11.02 4.93 -8.94
N LEU A 64 -10.37 3.81 -9.23
CA LEU A 64 -10.69 2.95 -10.37
C LEU A 64 -11.88 2.03 -10.13
N LEU A 65 -12.15 1.65 -8.87
CA LEU A 65 -13.11 0.60 -8.52
C LEU A 65 -14.53 0.83 -9.09
N ALA A 66 -14.96 2.09 -9.20
CA ALA A 66 -16.28 2.44 -9.71
C ALA A 66 -16.45 2.29 -11.24
N GLY A 67 -15.36 2.14 -12.00
CA GLY A 67 -15.39 2.07 -13.47
C GLY A 67 -14.58 0.93 -14.08
N ASP A 68 -13.54 0.46 -13.39
CA ASP A 68 -12.69 -0.63 -13.82
C ASP A 68 -12.19 -1.44 -12.61
N ALA A 69 -13.02 -2.41 -12.20
CA ALA A 69 -12.71 -3.29 -11.08
C ALA A 69 -11.45 -4.17 -11.34
N VAL A 70 -11.11 -4.45 -12.60
CA VAL A 70 -9.91 -5.23 -12.94
C VAL A 70 -8.65 -4.40 -12.72
N ALA A 71 -8.65 -3.14 -13.19
CA ALA A 71 -7.56 -2.21 -12.92
C ALA A 71 -7.44 -1.87 -11.43
N ALA A 72 -8.58 -1.74 -10.73
CA ALA A 72 -8.60 -1.57 -9.28
C ALA A 72 -7.94 -2.76 -8.56
N ALA A 73 -8.32 -3.99 -8.91
CA ALA A 73 -7.68 -5.19 -8.37
C ALA A 73 -6.17 -5.23 -8.65
N ALA A 74 -5.73 -4.84 -9.85
CA ALA A 74 -4.30 -4.73 -10.16
C ALA A 74 -3.56 -3.72 -9.26
N CYS A 75 -4.21 -2.59 -8.94
CA CYS A 75 -3.67 -1.60 -8.00
C CYS A 75 -3.59 -2.18 -6.58
N PHE A 76 -4.64 -2.84 -6.08
CA PHE A 76 -4.60 -3.45 -4.75
C PHE A 76 -3.54 -4.56 -4.63
N ARG A 77 -3.36 -5.39 -5.67
CA ARG A 77 -2.24 -6.35 -5.74
C ARG A 77 -0.89 -5.65 -5.67
N ALA A 78 -0.68 -4.59 -6.45
CA ALA A 78 0.55 -3.82 -6.40
C ALA A 78 0.81 -3.26 -4.99
N GLY A 79 -0.24 -2.75 -4.32
CA GLY A 79 -0.18 -2.29 -2.94
C GLY A 79 0.19 -3.37 -1.93
N LEU A 80 -0.33 -4.60 -2.09
CA LEU A 80 0.04 -5.76 -1.28
C LEU A 80 1.50 -6.16 -1.49
N THR A 81 1.94 -6.20 -2.76
CA THR A 81 3.31 -6.57 -3.13
C THR A 81 4.34 -5.61 -2.55
N VAL A 82 4.14 -4.29 -2.68
CA VAL A 82 5.11 -3.29 -2.19
C VAL A 82 5.14 -3.18 -0.66
N LEU A 83 4.02 -3.47 0.00
CA LEU A 83 3.97 -3.53 1.46
C LEU A 83 4.80 -4.71 1.98
N GLY A 84 4.79 -5.83 1.24
CA GLY A 84 5.49 -7.07 1.58
C GLY A 84 4.92 -7.69 2.86
N GLU A 85 5.74 -8.44 3.58
CA GLU A 85 5.34 -9.16 4.80
C GLU A 85 6.08 -8.67 6.06
N ARG A 86 6.79 -7.53 5.97
CA ARG A 86 7.60 -7.00 7.08
C ARG A 86 6.81 -6.72 8.36
N TYR A 87 5.49 -6.62 8.27
CA TYR A 87 4.59 -6.43 9.41
C TYR A 87 4.25 -7.75 10.13
N ALA A 88 4.39 -8.91 9.50
CA ALA A 88 4.03 -10.21 10.06
C ALA A 88 5.22 -10.80 10.84
N THR A 89 5.08 -10.97 12.16
CA THR A 89 5.94 -11.87 12.95
C THR A 89 5.33 -13.27 13.02
N PHE A 90 6.12 -14.27 13.40
CA PHE A 90 5.67 -15.67 13.53
C PHE A 90 4.46 -15.85 14.47
N ASP A 91 4.26 -14.90 15.36
CA ASP A 91 3.23 -14.77 16.39
C ASP A 91 1.94 -14.12 15.88
N VAL A 92 1.96 -13.51 14.69
CA VAL A 92 0.76 -12.99 14.02
C VAL A 92 0.15 -14.09 13.16
N SER A 93 -0.81 -14.82 13.74
CA SER A 93 -1.72 -15.66 12.95
C SER A 93 -2.69 -14.75 12.21
N GLU A 94 -2.33 -14.33 10.99
CA GLU A 94 -3.25 -13.63 10.09
C GLU A 94 -3.72 -14.53 8.94
N ASP A 95 -5.03 -14.64 8.77
CA ASP A 95 -5.64 -15.38 7.65
C ASP A 95 -5.71 -14.55 6.36
N THR A 96 -4.92 -13.48 6.24
CA THR A 96 -5.01 -12.59 5.07
C THR A 96 -4.58 -13.31 3.81
N GLY A 97 -3.62 -14.24 3.87
CA GLY A 97 -3.18 -15.03 2.72
C GLY A 97 -4.33 -15.86 2.13
N LEU A 98 -5.11 -16.52 2.98
CA LEU A 98 -6.27 -17.29 2.55
C LEU A 98 -7.38 -16.38 1.96
N LYS A 99 -7.62 -15.23 2.59
CA LYS A 99 -8.62 -14.26 2.11
C LYS A 99 -8.20 -13.59 0.79
N ILE A 100 -6.91 -13.33 0.59
CA ILE A 100 -6.35 -12.88 -0.69
C ILE A 100 -6.58 -13.96 -1.75
N ALA A 101 -6.25 -15.22 -1.46
CA ALA A 101 -6.49 -16.33 -2.40
C ALA A 101 -7.98 -16.47 -2.77
N ALA A 102 -8.89 -16.29 -1.81
CA ALA A 102 -10.33 -16.29 -2.07
C ALA A 102 -10.75 -15.11 -2.97
N ALA A 103 -10.22 -13.91 -2.75
CA ALA A 103 -10.47 -12.73 -3.58
C ALA A 103 -9.94 -12.92 -5.02
N GLU A 104 -8.76 -13.53 -5.17
CA GLU A 104 -8.19 -13.91 -6.46
C GLU A 104 -9.07 -14.93 -7.19
N GLN A 105 -9.64 -15.89 -6.46
CA GLN A 105 -10.57 -16.85 -7.03
C GLN A 105 -11.86 -16.17 -7.55
N GLN A 106 -12.34 -15.12 -6.88
CA GLN A 106 -13.46 -14.32 -7.39
C GLN A 106 -13.08 -13.64 -8.72
N LEU A 107 -11.89 -13.05 -8.82
CA LEU A 107 -11.39 -12.45 -10.07
C LEU A 107 -11.35 -13.49 -11.20
N ALA A 108 -10.82 -14.69 -10.92
CA ALA A 108 -10.76 -15.78 -11.89
C ALA A 108 -12.14 -16.28 -12.36
N LYS A 109 -13.18 -16.12 -11.53
CA LYS A 109 -14.58 -16.45 -11.86
C LYS A 109 -15.31 -15.34 -12.61
N GLY A 110 -14.65 -14.22 -12.90
CA GLY A 110 -15.28 -13.04 -13.53
C GLY A 110 -16.01 -12.12 -12.55
N HIS A 111 -15.89 -12.38 -11.25
CA HIS A 111 -16.47 -11.59 -10.16
C HIS A 111 -15.52 -10.45 -9.76
N ALA A 112 -15.30 -9.52 -10.70
CA ALA A 112 -14.24 -8.53 -10.61
C ALA A 112 -14.40 -7.58 -9.42
N GLU A 113 -15.60 -7.05 -9.19
CA GLU A 113 -15.89 -6.17 -8.06
C GLU A 113 -15.73 -6.89 -6.72
N GLN A 114 -16.25 -8.12 -6.58
CA GLN A 114 -16.08 -8.87 -5.33
C GLN A 114 -14.61 -9.15 -5.04
N GLY A 115 -13.85 -9.55 -6.05
CA GLY A 115 -12.43 -9.81 -5.90
C GLY A 115 -11.61 -8.56 -5.60
N ALA A 116 -11.89 -7.44 -6.29
CA ALA A 116 -11.23 -6.16 -6.01
C ALA A 116 -11.51 -5.67 -4.59
N ASN A 117 -12.77 -5.75 -4.12
CA ASN A 117 -13.13 -5.40 -2.75
C ASN A 117 -12.44 -6.30 -1.71
N GLY A 118 -12.34 -7.60 -1.98
CA GLY A 118 -11.61 -8.54 -1.12
C GLY A 118 -10.13 -8.18 -0.99
N LEU A 119 -9.47 -7.85 -2.10
CA LEU A 119 -8.08 -7.40 -2.10
C LEU A 119 -7.91 -6.06 -1.37
N ALA A 120 -8.81 -5.10 -1.59
CA ALA A 120 -8.81 -3.81 -0.91
C ALA A 120 -8.90 -3.96 0.61
N ALA A 121 -9.81 -4.83 1.08
CA ALA A 121 -9.98 -5.11 2.50
C ALA A 121 -8.72 -5.72 3.13
N MET A 122 -8.07 -6.65 2.44
CA MET A 122 -6.84 -7.27 2.94
C MET A 122 -5.65 -6.31 2.93
N LEU A 123 -5.57 -5.45 1.91
CA LEU A 123 -4.58 -4.39 1.86
C LEU A 123 -4.73 -3.42 3.03
N ALA A 124 -5.95 -2.95 3.30
CA ALA A 124 -6.23 -2.05 4.41
C ALA A 124 -5.87 -2.69 5.77
N LEU A 125 -6.19 -3.98 5.96
CA LEU A 125 -5.84 -4.71 7.18
C LEU A 125 -4.33 -4.78 7.39
N ARG A 126 -3.58 -5.19 6.35
CA ARG A 126 -2.11 -5.30 6.42
C ARG A 126 -1.43 -3.94 6.61
N GLN A 127 -1.98 -2.87 6.03
CA GLN A 127 -1.53 -1.50 6.30
C GLN A 127 -1.74 -1.11 7.77
N GLY A 128 -2.87 -1.51 8.36
CA GLY A 128 -3.13 -1.36 9.80
C GLY A 128 -2.07 -2.06 10.65
N PHE A 129 -1.83 -3.34 10.41
CA PHE A 129 -0.80 -4.10 11.14
C PHE A 129 0.61 -3.51 10.98
N TYR A 130 0.93 -3.02 9.79
CA TYR A 130 2.19 -2.32 9.57
C TYR A 130 2.29 -1.08 10.46
N ARG A 131 1.24 -0.25 10.50
CA ARG A 131 1.21 0.96 11.33
C ARG A 131 1.32 0.63 12.81
N ASP A 132 0.60 -0.38 13.29
CA ASP A 132 0.65 -0.79 14.70
C ASP A 132 2.04 -1.28 15.08
N ARG A 133 2.68 -2.08 14.23
CA ARG A 133 4.04 -2.59 14.46
C ARG A 133 5.08 -1.49 14.51
N TYR A 134 4.96 -0.49 13.64
CA TYR A 134 5.94 0.59 13.48
C TYR A 134 5.45 1.92 14.05
N ALA A 135 4.55 1.89 15.03
CA ALA A 135 3.95 3.08 15.62
C ALA A 135 4.99 4.07 16.19
N ASP A 136 6.09 3.56 16.74
CA ASP A 136 7.17 4.40 17.28
C ASP A 136 8.05 5.06 16.21
N ALA A 137 8.04 4.52 14.98
CA ALA A 137 8.82 5.03 13.85
C ALA A 137 8.00 5.91 12.89
N LEU A 138 6.67 5.78 12.95
CA LEU A 138 5.72 6.56 12.16
C LEU A 138 5.18 7.72 13.00
N VAL A 139 5.17 8.91 12.42
CA VAL A 139 4.64 10.11 13.08
C VAL A 139 3.22 10.35 12.57
N ALA A 140 2.28 10.52 13.50
CA ALA A 140 0.88 10.85 13.23
C ALA A 140 0.70 12.30 12.74
#